data_AF-A0A9Q0W0X2-F1
#
_entry.id   AF-A0A9Q0W0X2-F1
#
_cell.length_a   1.000
_cell.length_b   1.000
_cell.length_c   1.000
_cell.angle_alpha   90.00
_cell.angle_beta   90.00
_cell.angle_gamma   90.00
#
_symmetry.space_group_name_H-M   'P 1'
#
loop_
_entity.id
_entity.type
_entity.pdbx_description
1 polymer ?
#
loop_
_entity_poly.entity_id
_entity_poly.type
_entity_poly.pdbx_seq_one_letter_code
_entity_poly.pdbx_strand_id
1 'polypeptide(L)'
;MQVTILQNIYWKELGLLVFVWVAYLAVQIAKVFSPFLSKILVSRHISPHNKLKDVISMATELYNPCSTTFWVLNLLQIPVSIGVFLYEAIGLYEGRRRISSKGDEIMDWQVHRLLMFCACGVVAGIVGGLLGIGGGFVMGPLFLEMRIHPQVSSGTATFGMLFSSSMSVVEYYLLGRFPVPYALYFIAVAIVAAFIAFTIFISAIALGGVGITSTIGKIERHEYMGFENLCRYTA
;
A
#
# COMPACT_ATOMS: atom_id res chain seq x y z
N MET A 1 19.79 -19.63 12.07
CA MET A 1 18.57 -20.42 11.83
C MET A 1 17.87 -19.85 10.61
N GLN A 2 17.94 -20.54 9.48
CA GLN A 2 17.34 -20.10 8.22
C GLN A 2 15.90 -20.62 8.19
N VAL A 3 14.96 -19.84 8.74
CA VAL A 3 13.54 -20.13 8.61
C VAL A 3 13.12 -19.80 7.17
N THR A 4 12.65 -20.80 6.45
CA THR A 4 12.16 -20.67 5.08
C THR A 4 11.01 -19.66 5.06
N ILE A 5 11.19 -18.53 4.36
CA ILE A 5 10.23 -17.42 4.27
C ILE A 5 8.82 -17.90 3.87
N LEU A 6 8.75 -18.97 3.07
CA LEU A 6 7.54 -19.64 2.62
C LEU A 6 6.69 -20.27 3.74
N GLN A 7 7.32 -20.67 4.86
CA GLN A 7 6.65 -21.34 5.97
C GLN A 7 6.15 -20.36 7.05
N ASN A 8 6.64 -19.11 7.03
CA ASN A 8 6.18 -18.02 7.89
C ASN A 8 5.06 -17.18 7.26
N ILE A 9 4.71 -17.45 5.99
CA ILE A 9 3.61 -16.77 5.31
C ILE A 9 2.28 -17.39 5.73
N TYR A 10 1.42 -16.57 6.34
CA TYR A 10 0.01 -16.89 6.59
C TYR A 10 -0.78 -16.81 5.27
N TRP A 11 -0.60 -17.81 4.40
CA TRP A 11 -1.23 -17.90 3.07
C TRP A 11 -2.75 -17.74 3.09
N LYS A 12 -3.41 -18.18 4.17
CA LYS A 12 -4.85 -18.02 4.36
C LYS A 12 -5.26 -16.56 4.51
N GLU A 13 -4.48 -15.77 5.23
CA GLU A 13 -4.77 -14.34 5.47
C GLU A 13 -4.45 -13.51 4.23
N LEU A 14 -3.32 -13.81 3.57
CA LEU A 14 -2.97 -13.19 2.28
C LEU A 14 -4.04 -13.52 1.22
N GLY A 15 -4.51 -14.77 1.19
CA GLY A 15 -5.60 -15.20 0.31
C GLY A 15 -6.92 -14.47 0.60
N LEU A 16 -7.27 -14.26 1.88
CA LEU A 16 -8.44 -13.48 2.28
C LEU A 16 -8.33 -12.03 1.79
N LEU A 17 -7.17 -11.40 1.97
CA LEU A 17 -6.95 -10.01 1.58
C LEU A 17 -7.01 -9.83 0.05
N VAL A 18 -6.39 -10.75 -0.69
CA VAL A 18 -6.47 -10.79 -2.16
C VAL A 18 -7.90 -11.09 -2.64
N PHE A 19 -8.66 -11.94 -1.93
CA PHE A 19 -10.05 -12.19 -2.29
C PHE A 19 -10.91 -10.93 -2.13
N VAL A 20 -10.80 -10.24 -0.99
CA VAL A 20 -11.51 -8.97 -0.73
C VAL A 20 -11.13 -7.93 -1.77
N TRP A 21 -9.87 -7.88 -2.17
CA TRP A 21 -9.40 -7.03 -3.27
C TRP A 21 -10.11 -7.29 -4.59
N VAL A 22 -10.11 -8.54 -5.05
CA VAL A 22 -10.68 -8.93 -6.33
C VAL A 22 -12.18 -8.62 -6.31
N ALA A 23 -12.85 -8.85 -5.17
CA ALA A 23 -14.24 -8.47 -5.00
C ALA A 23 -14.44 -6.95 -5.15
N TYR A 24 -13.62 -6.12 -4.51
CA TYR A 24 -13.70 -4.66 -4.66
C TYR A 24 -13.36 -4.19 -6.07
N LEU A 25 -12.34 -4.75 -6.69
CA LEU A 25 -11.97 -4.47 -8.08
C LEU A 25 -13.11 -4.86 -9.03
N ALA A 26 -13.73 -6.04 -8.85
CA ALA A 26 -14.88 -6.47 -9.64
C ALA A 26 -16.07 -5.53 -9.50
N VAL A 27 -16.35 -5.04 -8.28
CA VAL A 27 -17.38 -4.01 -8.05
C VAL A 27 -17.04 -2.70 -8.76
N GLN A 28 -15.78 -2.25 -8.72
CA GLN A 28 -15.35 -1.04 -9.44
C GLN A 28 -15.44 -1.21 -10.96
N ILE A 29 -14.99 -2.34 -11.49
CA ILE A 29 -15.10 -2.67 -12.92
C ILE A 29 -16.57 -2.70 -13.36
N ALA A 30 -17.45 -3.31 -12.56
CA ALA A 30 -18.88 -3.37 -12.85
C ALA A 30 -19.52 -1.97 -12.92
N LYS A 31 -19.12 -1.05 -12.03
CA LYS A 31 -19.54 0.36 -12.03
C LYS A 31 -19.05 1.12 -13.28
N VAL A 32 -17.84 0.83 -13.76
CA VAL A 32 -17.25 1.51 -14.93
C VAL A 32 -17.77 0.94 -16.26
N PHE A 33 -18.10 -0.35 -16.30
CA PHE A 33 -18.60 -1.01 -17.51
C PHE A 33 -20.03 -0.60 -17.88
N SER A 34 -20.86 -0.22 -16.90
CA SER A 34 -22.27 0.13 -17.13
C SER A 34 -22.50 1.31 -18.11
N PRO A 35 -21.81 2.47 -18.04
CA PRO A 35 -21.97 3.54 -19.03
C PRO A 35 -21.43 3.16 -20.43
N PHE A 36 -20.39 2.32 -20.50
CA PHE A 36 -19.81 1.87 -21.76
C PHE A 36 -20.74 0.91 -22.50
N LEU A 37 -21.34 -0.04 -21.78
CA LEU A 37 -22.34 -0.96 -22.32
C LEU A 37 -23.58 -0.19 -22.83
N SER A 38 -24.05 0.81 -22.09
CA SER A 38 -25.16 1.67 -22.52
C SER A 38 -24.86 2.40 -23.85
N LYS A 39 -23.65 2.96 -24.01
CA LYS A 39 -23.24 3.64 -25.26
C LYS A 39 -23.13 2.68 -26.45
N ILE A 40 -22.54 1.49 -26.25
CA ILE A 40 -22.41 0.47 -27.30
C ILE A 40 -23.79 -0.03 -27.76
N LEU A 41 -24.70 -0.26 -26.82
CA LEU A 41 -26.04 -0.78 -27.13
C LEU A 41 -26.90 0.24 -27.90
N VAL A 42 -26.82 1.53 -27.52
CA VAL A 42 -27.48 2.62 -28.28
C VAL A 42 -26.85 2.77 -29.67
N SER A 43 -25.52 2.65 -29.80
CA SER A 43 -24.82 2.77 -31.08
C SER A 43 -25.07 1.60 -32.04
N ARG A 44 -25.45 0.41 -31.55
CA ARG A 44 -25.74 -0.76 -32.42
C ARG A 44 -27.19 -0.85 -32.90
N HIS A 45 -28.06 0.11 -32.58
CA HIS A 45 -29.48 0.14 -32.98
C HIS A 45 -30.22 -1.20 -32.78
N ILE A 46 -29.79 -1.98 -31.78
CA ILE A 46 -30.40 -3.26 -31.40
C ILE A 46 -31.54 -2.94 -30.44
N SER A 47 -32.77 -3.22 -30.85
CA SER A 47 -33.94 -3.15 -29.98
C SER A 47 -33.75 -4.17 -28.85
N PRO A 48 -33.59 -3.73 -27.57
CA PRO A 48 -33.26 -4.64 -26.49
C PRO A 48 -34.49 -5.49 -26.13
N HIS A 49 -34.35 -6.82 -26.22
CA HIS A 49 -35.26 -7.78 -25.59
C HIS A 49 -35.51 -7.40 -24.11
N ASN A 50 -36.68 -7.76 -23.55
CA ASN A 50 -37.07 -7.41 -22.17
C ASN A 50 -35.97 -7.71 -21.13
N LYS A 51 -35.23 -8.82 -21.27
CA LYS A 51 -34.08 -9.19 -20.41
C LYS A 51 -32.92 -8.20 -20.48
N LEU A 52 -32.63 -7.64 -21.66
CA LEU A 52 -31.55 -6.68 -21.84
C LEU A 52 -31.92 -5.30 -21.27
N LYS A 53 -33.20 -4.91 -21.32
CA LYS A 53 -33.69 -3.72 -20.63
C LYS A 53 -33.51 -3.81 -19.10
N ASP A 54 -33.79 -4.98 -18.51
CA ASP A 54 -33.59 -5.20 -17.07
C ASP A 54 -32.11 -5.13 -16.67
N VAL A 55 -31.21 -5.68 -17.51
CA VAL A 55 -29.75 -5.61 -17.28
C VAL A 55 -29.25 -4.17 -17.41
N ILE A 56 -29.75 -3.41 -18.39
CA ILE A 56 -29.38 -2.00 -18.56
C ILE A 56 -29.88 -1.16 -17.39
N SER A 57 -31.14 -1.33 -16.96
CA SER A 57 -31.67 -0.55 -15.82
C SER A 57 -30.91 -0.87 -14.52
N MET A 58 -30.61 -2.15 -14.27
CA MET A 58 -29.79 -2.57 -13.14
C MET A 58 -28.36 -2.00 -13.22
N ALA A 59 -27.76 -1.98 -14.41
CA ALA A 59 -26.42 -1.40 -14.62
C ALA A 59 -26.41 0.14 -14.47
N THR A 60 -27.47 0.83 -14.88
CA THR A 60 -27.65 2.28 -14.72
C THR A 60 -27.82 2.67 -13.24
N GLU A 61 -28.56 1.86 -12.46
CA GLU A 61 -28.70 2.02 -11.01
C GLU A 61 -27.37 1.83 -10.25
N LEU A 62 -26.46 0.99 -10.77
CA LEU A 62 -25.13 0.77 -10.18
C LEU A 62 -24.16 1.96 -10.32
N TYR A 63 -24.42 2.91 -11.23
CA TYR A 63 -23.54 4.06 -11.52
C TYR A 63 -24.15 5.41 -11.08
N ASN A 64 -25.49 5.52 -11.01
CA ASN A 64 -26.15 6.78 -10.69
C ASN A 64 -25.92 7.20 -9.22
N PRO A 65 -25.25 8.34 -8.95
CA PRO A 65 -25.05 8.83 -7.57
C PRO A 65 -26.35 9.28 -6.90
N CYS A 66 -27.42 9.44 -7.67
CA CYS A 66 -28.77 9.73 -7.19
C CYS A 66 -29.53 8.46 -6.74
N SER A 67 -29.02 7.27 -7.05
CA SER A 67 -29.64 6.00 -6.66
C SER A 67 -29.21 5.57 -5.26
N THR A 68 -30.18 5.10 -4.48
CA THR A 68 -29.92 4.45 -3.19
C THR A 68 -29.08 3.17 -3.34
N THR A 69 -29.20 2.46 -4.46
CA THR A 69 -28.44 1.23 -4.74
C THR A 69 -26.94 1.49 -4.87
N PHE A 70 -26.55 2.60 -5.51
CA PHE A 70 -25.16 3.05 -5.61
C PHE A 70 -24.54 3.33 -4.24
N TRP A 71 -25.25 4.07 -3.39
CA TRP A 71 -24.78 4.39 -2.05
C TRP A 71 -24.75 3.16 -1.16
N VAL A 72 -25.75 2.27 -1.24
CA VAL A 72 -25.76 1.01 -0.47
C VAL A 72 -24.57 0.12 -0.87
N LEU A 73 -24.26 -0.04 -2.16
CA LEU A 73 -23.12 -0.84 -2.61
C LEU A 73 -21.76 -0.23 -2.25
N ASN A 74 -21.62 1.10 -2.29
CA ASN A 74 -20.40 1.78 -1.82
C ASN A 74 -20.27 1.70 -0.30
N LEU A 75 -21.35 1.98 0.43
CA LEU A 75 -21.35 1.92 1.89
C LEU A 75 -21.13 0.50 2.39
N LEU A 76 -21.52 -0.54 1.66
CA LEU A 76 -21.27 -1.94 1.98
C LEU A 76 -19.77 -2.31 1.93
N GLN A 77 -18.95 -1.59 1.16
CA GLN A 77 -17.50 -1.81 1.16
C GLN A 77 -16.86 -1.36 2.50
N ILE A 78 -17.44 -0.39 3.19
CA ILE A 78 -16.94 0.10 4.47
C ILE A 78 -17.03 -0.96 5.59
N PRO A 79 -18.18 -1.59 5.89
CA PRO A 79 -18.30 -2.62 6.91
C PRO A 79 -17.57 -3.92 6.55
N VAL A 80 -17.43 -4.26 5.26
CA VAL A 80 -16.60 -5.42 4.86
C VAL A 80 -15.14 -5.15 5.20
N SER A 81 -14.64 -3.94 4.91
CA SER A 81 -13.29 -3.52 5.28
C SER A 81 -13.10 -3.52 6.79
N ILE A 82 -13.99 -2.85 7.52
CA ILE A 82 -13.96 -2.78 8.99
C ILE A 82 -14.04 -4.18 9.59
N GLY A 83 -14.87 -5.07 9.06
CA GLY A 83 -15.02 -6.44 9.53
C GLY A 83 -13.73 -7.26 9.38
N VAL A 84 -13.04 -7.14 8.25
CA VAL A 84 -11.75 -7.82 8.03
C VAL A 84 -10.67 -7.25 8.94
N PHE A 85 -10.57 -5.92 9.05
CA PHE A 85 -9.63 -5.26 9.96
C PHE A 85 -9.90 -5.61 11.43
N LEU A 86 -11.17 -5.64 11.84
CA LEU A 86 -11.57 -5.96 13.20
C LEU A 86 -11.36 -7.45 13.51
N TYR A 87 -11.58 -8.34 12.55
CA TYR A 87 -11.26 -9.77 12.69
C TYR A 87 -9.76 -9.99 12.94
N GLU A 88 -8.88 -9.32 12.18
CA GLU A 88 -7.44 -9.37 12.41
C GLU A 88 -7.05 -8.73 13.75
N ALA A 89 -7.67 -7.60 14.11
CA ALA A 89 -7.43 -6.88 15.36
C ALA A 89 -7.84 -7.71 16.59
N ILE A 90 -8.98 -8.38 16.55
CA ILE A 90 -9.46 -9.29 17.60
C ILE A 90 -8.54 -10.51 17.69
N GLY A 91 -8.08 -11.06 16.55
CA GLY A 91 -7.09 -12.13 16.51
C GLY A 91 -5.74 -11.75 17.15
N LEU A 92 -5.37 -10.47 17.11
CA LEU A 92 -4.26 -9.91 17.88
C LEU A 92 -4.61 -9.72 19.36
N TYR A 93 -5.82 -9.24 19.68
CA TYR A 93 -6.28 -8.95 21.04
C TYR A 93 -6.40 -10.21 21.90
N GLU A 94 -6.90 -11.32 21.35
CA GLU A 94 -7.02 -12.60 22.04
C GLU A 94 -5.65 -13.27 22.35
N GLY A 95 -4.52 -12.66 21.96
CA GLY A 95 -3.18 -13.19 22.22
C GLY A 95 -2.82 -14.45 21.42
N ARG A 96 -3.73 -14.92 20.56
CA ARG A 96 -3.53 -16.06 19.65
C ARG A 96 -2.44 -15.77 18.61
N ARG A 97 -2.18 -14.49 18.33
CA ARG A 97 -1.09 -13.98 17.48
C ARG A 97 -0.02 -13.29 18.35
N ARG A 98 0.89 -14.04 18.98
CA ARG A 98 2.08 -13.46 19.63
C ARG A 98 3.06 -12.96 18.58
N ILE A 99 3.26 -11.64 18.49
CA ILE A 99 4.48 -11.09 17.89
C ILE A 99 5.61 -11.46 18.86
N SER A 100 6.53 -12.33 18.44
CA SER A 100 7.56 -12.99 19.27
C SER A 100 8.56 -12.05 19.97
N SER A 101 8.33 -10.73 20.00
CA SER A 101 9.30 -9.71 20.43
C SER A 101 8.74 -8.66 21.40
N LYS A 102 7.54 -8.83 21.95
CA LYS A 102 7.02 -7.89 22.96
C LYS A 102 7.06 -8.56 24.33
N GLY A 103 8.05 -8.15 25.13
CA GLY A 103 8.14 -8.50 26.55
C GLY A 103 6.88 -8.07 27.28
N ASP A 104 6.52 -8.85 28.29
CA ASP A 104 5.29 -8.74 29.06
C ASP A 104 5.22 -7.40 29.82
N GLU A 105 4.61 -6.38 29.22
CA GLU A 105 4.14 -5.21 29.96
C GLU A 105 2.76 -4.72 29.47
N ILE A 106 1.77 -4.94 30.34
CA ILE A 106 0.56 -4.13 30.61
C ILE A 106 -0.42 -3.91 29.42
N MET A 107 -1.48 -4.72 29.41
CA MET A 107 -2.56 -4.77 28.42
C MET A 107 -3.48 -3.53 28.32
N ASP A 108 -3.36 -2.52 29.19
CA ASP A 108 -4.28 -1.36 29.19
C ASP A 108 -3.96 -0.30 28.11
N TRP A 109 -2.68 -0.12 27.77
CA TRP A 109 -2.24 0.86 26.76
C TRP A 109 -2.38 0.36 25.32
N GLN A 110 -2.62 -0.93 25.14
CA GLN A 110 -2.60 -1.59 23.83
C GLN A 110 -3.83 -1.25 22.99
N VAL A 111 -5.00 -1.06 23.62
CA VAL A 111 -6.25 -0.69 22.93
C VAL A 111 -6.22 0.76 22.45
N HIS A 112 -5.80 1.70 23.31
CA HIS A 112 -5.68 3.10 22.93
C HIS A 112 -4.64 3.30 21.81
N ARG A 113 -3.49 2.59 21.87
CA ARG A 113 -2.50 2.59 20.78
C ARG A 113 -3.07 2.03 19.47
N LEU A 114 -3.83 0.93 19.53
CA LEU A 114 -4.44 0.34 18.34
C LEU A 114 -5.49 1.28 17.73
N LEU A 115 -6.29 1.92 18.57
CA LEU A 115 -7.31 2.88 18.14
C LEU A 115 -6.68 4.13 17.54
N MET A 116 -5.61 4.66 18.16
CA MET A 116 -4.81 5.77 17.61
C MET A 116 -4.14 5.39 16.29
N PHE A 117 -3.66 4.15 16.16
CA PHE A 117 -3.08 3.61 14.93
C PHE A 117 -4.12 3.50 13.81
N CYS A 118 -5.32 2.99 14.10
CA CYS A 118 -6.43 2.96 13.14
C CYS A 118 -6.83 4.38 12.70
N ALA A 119 -6.92 5.34 13.63
CA ALA A 119 -7.22 6.73 13.31
C ALA A 119 -6.14 7.36 12.43
N CYS A 120 -4.86 7.18 12.78
CA CYS A 120 -3.72 7.64 12.00
C CYS A 120 -3.71 7.00 10.60
N GLY A 121 -3.96 5.70 10.50
CA GLY A 121 -4.04 4.96 9.23
C GLY A 121 -5.18 5.44 8.33
N VAL A 122 -6.34 5.78 8.88
CA VAL A 122 -7.45 6.36 8.13
C VAL A 122 -7.09 7.76 7.60
N VAL A 123 -6.55 8.63 8.45
CA VAL A 123 -6.11 9.98 8.04
C VAL A 123 -5.02 9.89 6.96
N ALA A 124 -4.03 9.02 7.18
CA ALA A 124 -2.96 8.74 6.24
C ALA A 124 -3.47 8.20 4.90
N GLY A 125 -4.48 7.32 4.93
CA GLY A 125 -5.12 6.77 3.75
C GLY A 125 -5.88 7.83 2.96
N ILE A 126 -6.62 8.71 3.64
CA ILE A 126 -7.33 9.83 3.01
C ILE A 126 -6.33 10.79 2.35
N VAL A 127 -5.30 11.22 3.08
CA VAL A 127 -4.26 12.13 2.56
C VAL A 127 -3.48 11.46 1.43
N GLY A 128 -3.09 10.20 1.59
CA GLY A 128 -2.37 9.42 0.57
C GLY A 128 -3.20 9.14 -0.69
N GLY A 129 -4.52 8.99 -0.54
CA GLY A 129 -5.47 8.86 -1.65
C GLY A 129 -5.68 10.17 -2.40
N LEU A 130 -5.79 11.30 -1.69
CA LEU A 130 -5.90 12.63 -2.28
C LEU A 130 -4.63 13.05 -3.04
N LEU A 131 -3.46 12.74 -2.46
CA LEU A 131 -2.16 13.06 -3.08
C LEU A 131 -1.73 12.03 -4.15
N GLY A 132 -2.41 10.89 -4.24
CA GLY A 132 -2.07 9.83 -5.20
C GLY A 132 -0.75 9.11 -4.91
N ILE A 133 -0.22 9.22 -3.69
CA ILE A 133 1.09 8.67 -3.29
C ILE A 133 1.00 7.17 -2.94
N GLY A 134 -0.22 6.67 -2.64
CA GLY A 134 -0.44 5.33 -2.10
C GLY A 134 0.06 5.27 -0.65
N GLY A 135 -0.82 5.00 0.32
CA GLY A 135 -0.55 5.17 1.76
C GLY A 135 0.63 4.39 2.38
N GLY A 136 1.40 3.63 1.60
CA GLY A 136 2.57 2.87 2.05
C GLY A 136 3.72 3.72 2.60
N PHE A 137 3.86 4.97 2.14
CA PHE A 137 4.84 5.91 2.71
C PHE A 137 4.56 6.21 4.19
N VAL A 138 3.28 6.25 4.59
CA VAL A 138 2.89 6.53 5.99
C VAL A 138 2.93 5.26 6.85
N MET A 139 2.61 4.11 6.26
CA MET A 139 2.69 2.81 6.96
C MET A 139 4.11 2.44 7.37
N GLY A 140 5.14 2.84 6.60
CA GLY A 140 6.55 2.53 6.88
C GLY A 140 7.03 3.03 8.26
N PRO A 141 7.00 4.35 8.54
CA PRO A 141 7.38 4.90 9.84
C PRO A 141 6.53 4.36 10.99
N LEU A 142 5.24 4.15 10.74
CA LEU A 142 4.28 3.68 11.74
C LEU A 142 4.61 2.24 12.21
N PHE A 143 5.05 1.36 11.31
CA PHE A 143 5.51 0.03 11.67
C PHE A 143 6.85 0.04 12.43
N LEU A 144 7.74 1.00 12.15
CA LEU A 144 8.98 1.17 12.91
C LEU A 144 8.69 1.64 14.35
N GLU A 145 7.70 2.52 14.54
CA GLU A 145 7.27 2.96 15.87
C GLU A 145 6.68 1.81 16.71
N MET A 146 6.07 0.82 16.04
CA MET A 146 5.55 -0.39 16.68
C MET A 146 6.62 -1.45 17.01
N ARG A 147 7.91 -1.14 16.82
CA ARG A 147 9.06 -2.05 17.00
C ARG A 147 8.96 -3.34 16.18
N ILE A 148 8.28 -3.28 15.03
CA ILE A 148 8.21 -4.41 14.10
C ILE A 148 9.51 -4.43 13.28
N HIS A 149 10.03 -5.63 13.04
CA HIS A 149 11.26 -5.80 12.27
C HIS A 149 11.12 -5.14 10.87
N PRO A 150 12.08 -4.29 10.45
CA PRO A 150 11.95 -3.47 9.24
C PRO A 150 11.78 -4.31 7.97
N GLN A 151 12.29 -5.54 7.98
CA GLN A 151 12.21 -6.46 6.84
C GLN A 151 10.77 -6.87 6.49
N VAL A 152 9.90 -7.10 7.48
CA VAL A 152 8.50 -7.49 7.21
C VAL A 152 7.61 -6.27 7.00
N SER A 153 7.88 -5.21 7.76
CA SER A 153 7.21 -3.90 7.64
C SER A 153 7.32 -3.32 6.23
N SER A 154 8.54 -3.31 5.67
CA SER A 154 8.79 -2.83 4.31
C SER A 154 7.97 -3.61 3.27
N GLY A 155 7.99 -4.95 3.36
CA GLY A 155 7.20 -5.81 2.47
C GLY A 155 5.70 -5.54 2.53
N THR A 156 5.13 -5.38 3.73
CA THR A 156 3.70 -5.08 3.92
C THR A 156 3.33 -3.69 3.37
N ALA A 157 4.16 -2.67 3.59
CA ALA A 157 3.93 -1.32 3.08
C ALA A 157 3.96 -1.26 1.54
N THR A 158 4.94 -1.93 0.91
CA THR A 158 5.03 -2.02 -0.55
C THR A 158 3.85 -2.82 -1.13
N PHE A 159 3.45 -3.91 -0.47
CA PHE A 159 2.29 -4.69 -0.89
C PHE A 159 1.00 -3.86 -0.86
N GLY A 160 0.74 -3.13 0.22
CA GLY A 160 -0.42 -2.23 0.31
C GLY A 160 -0.41 -1.12 -0.76
N MET A 161 0.77 -0.59 -1.08
CA MET A 161 0.94 0.42 -2.14
C MET A 161 0.64 -0.15 -3.53
N LEU A 162 1.13 -1.36 -3.85
CA LEU A 162 0.85 -2.05 -5.13
C LEU A 162 -0.65 -2.33 -5.32
N PHE A 163 -1.30 -2.71 -4.23
CA PHE A 163 -2.71 -3.05 -4.22
C PHE A 163 -3.62 -1.82 -4.43
N SER A 164 -3.31 -0.71 -3.77
CA SER A 164 -4.04 0.54 -3.94
C SER A 164 -3.78 1.17 -5.32
N SER A 165 -2.54 1.11 -5.82
CA SER A 165 -2.20 1.69 -7.13
C SER A 165 -2.80 0.89 -8.29
N SER A 166 -2.83 -0.44 -8.21
CA SER A 166 -3.45 -1.29 -9.23
C SER A 166 -4.97 -1.04 -9.36
N MET A 167 -5.68 -0.86 -8.25
CA MET A 167 -7.10 -0.45 -8.27
C MET A 167 -7.30 0.86 -9.04
N SER A 168 -6.52 1.90 -8.71
CA SER A 168 -6.60 3.19 -9.39
C SER A 168 -6.27 3.08 -10.87
N VAL A 169 -5.21 2.36 -11.26
CA VAL A 169 -4.84 2.20 -12.67
C VAL A 169 -5.96 1.52 -13.46
N VAL A 170 -6.57 0.46 -12.94
CA VAL A 170 -7.69 -0.24 -13.60
C VAL A 170 -8.90 0.68 -13.75
N GLU A 171 -9.26 1.42 -12.69
CA GLU A 171 -10.36 2.39 -12.73
C GLU A 171 -10.12 3.49 -13.78
N TYR A 172 -8.95 4.14 -13.75
CA TYR A 172 -8.60 5.22 -14.69
C TYR A 172 -8.44 4.73 -16.14
N TYR A 173 -7.92 3.53 -16.34
CA TYR A 173 -7.78 2.92 -17.66
C TYR A 173 -9.14 2.64 -18.28
N LEU A 174 -10.07 2.05 -17.50
CA LEU A 174 -11.41 1.70 -17.96
C LEU A 174 -12.32 2.92 -18.19
N LEU A 175 -12.08 4.04 -17.49
CA LEU A 175 -12.75 5.33 -17.76
C LEU A 175 -12.41 5.91 -19.15
N GLY A 176 -11.43 5.35 -19.87
CA GLY A 176 -11.09 5.73 -21.25
C GLY A 176 -10.54 7.15 -21.41
N ARG A 177 -10.31 7.85 -20.29
CA ARG A 177 -9.71 9.19 -20.24
C ARG A 177 -8.19 9.16 -20.26
N PHE A 178 -7.58 7.99 -20.26
CA PHE A 178 -6.14 7.84 -20.13
C PHE A 178 -5.45 7.76 -21.51
N PRO A 179 -4.62 8.72 -21.90
CA PRO A 179 -3.84 8.59 -23.11
C PRO A 179 -2.67 7.62 -22.85
N VAL A 180 -2.89 6.35 -23.19
CA VAL A 180 -1.97 5.21 -23.04
C VAL A 180 -0.49 5.50 -23.38
N PRO A 181 -0.14 6.24 -24.46
CA PRO A 181 1.27 6.51 -24.76
C PRO A 181 2.00 7.30 -23.67
N TYR A 182 1.31 8.23 -22.98
CA TYR A 182 1.93 9.00 -21.90
C TYR A 182 2.14 8.14 -20.64
N ALA A 183 1.24 7.19 -20.34
CA ALA A 183 1.44 6.24 -19.24
C ALA A 183 2.72 5.44 -19.41
N LEU A 184 2.90 4.84 -20.59
CA LEU A 184 4.08 4.04 -20.91
C LEU A 184 5.36 4.87 -20.81
N TYR A 185 5.32 6.12 -21.29
CA TYR A 185 6.44 7.05 -21.14
C TYR A 185 6.78 7.29 -19.66
N PHE A 186 5.79 7.64 -18.82
CA PHE A 186 6.02 7.86 -17.39
C PHE A 186 6.49 6.60 -16.66
N ILE A 187 5.98 5.41 -17.00
CA ILE A 187 6.44 4.13 -16.44
C ILE A 187 7.91 3.90 -16.78
N ALA A 188 8.30 4.10 -18.04
CA ALA A 188 9.69 3.94 -18.47
C ALA A 188 10.62 4.91 -17.73
N VAL A 189 10.23 6.19 -17.63
CA VAL A 189 10.99 7.20 -16.88
C VAL A 189 11.08 6.82 -15.40
N ALA A 190 9.99 6.35 -14.78
CA ALA A 190 9.97 5.95 -13.39
C ALA A 190 10.88 4.74 -13.10
N ILE A 191 10.94 3.76 -14.01
CA ILE A 191 11.84 2.59 -13.89
C ILE A 191 13.30 3.04 -13.96
N VAL A 192 13.65 3.89 -14.93
CA VAL A 192 15.01 4.41 -15.07
C VAL A 192 15.39 5.24 -13.83
N ALA A 193 14.51 6.12 -13.38
CA ALA A 193 14.73 6.92 -12.18
C ALA A 193 14.89 6.05 -10.92
N ALA A 194 14.08 5.00 -10.76
CA ALA A 194 14.17 4.07 -9.64
C ALA A 194 15.50 3.30 -9.64
N PHE A 195 15.99 2.88 -10.81
CA PHE A 195 17.28 2.21 -10.94
C PHE A 195 18.46 3.13 -10.58
N ILE A 196 18.41 4.39 -11.06
CA ILE A 196 19.41 5.40 -10.70
C ILE A 196 19.37 5.70 -9.20
N ALA A 197 18.18 5.88 -8.61
CA ALA A 197 18.03 6.11 -7.18
C ALA A 197 18.57 4.93 -6.35
N PHE A 198 18.26 3.70 -6.75
CA PHE A 198 18.73 2.49 -6.07
C PHE A 198 20.25 2.37 -6.12
N THR A 199 20.87 2.60 -7.29
CA THR A 199 22.32 2.52 -7.45
C THR A 199 23.06 3.59 -6.62
N ILE A 200 22.55 4.83 -6.59
CA ILE A 200 23.10 5.91 -5.75
C ILE A 200 22.98 5.53 -4.27
N PHE A 201 21.84 5.01 -3.84
CA PHE A 201 21.60 4.63 -2.45
C PHE A 201 22.54 3.52 -1.96
N ILE A 202 22.71 2.45 -2.75
CA ILE A 202 23.63 1.36 -2.42
C ILE A 202 25.08 1.86 -2.37
N SER A 203 25.46 2.73 -3.31
CA SER A 203 26.81 3.30 -3.34
C SER A 203 27.09 4.16 -2.11
N ALA A 204 26.11 4.97 -1.67
CA ALA A 204 26.23 5.78 -0.47
C ALA A 204 26.41 4.93 0.81
N ILE A 205 25.65 3.85 0.95
CA ILE A 205 25.77 2.92 2.08
C ILE A 205 27.14 2.21 2.05
N ALA A 206 27.59 1.74 0.88
CA ALA A 206 28.87 1.07 0.72
C ALA A 206 30.05 2.01 1.06
N LEU A 207 30.04 3.24 0.54
CA LEU A 207 31.05 4.25 0.85
C LEU A 207 31.06 4.61 2.34
N GLY A 208 29.88 4.76 2.96
CA GLY A 208 29.77 4.97 4.40
C GLY A 208 30.35 3.83 5.23
N GLY A 209 30.08 2.57 4.85
CA GLY A 209 30.62 1.39 5.53
C GLY A 209 32.14 1.23 5.37
N VAL A 210 32.67 1.49 4.17
CA VAL A 210 34.13 1.47 3.90
C VAL A 210 34.83 2.61 4.65
N GLY A 211 34.21 3.77 4.77
CA GLY A 211 34.72 4.89 5.55
C GLY A 211 34.92 4.52 7.01
N ILE A 212 33.89 3.96 7.66
CA ILE A 212 33.93 3.59 9.08
C ILE A 212 34.99 2.51 9.34
N THR A 213 35.07 1.48 8.50
CA THR A 213 36.07 0.40 8.65
C THR A 213 37.51 0.89 8.43
N SER A 214 37.72 1.80 7.46
CA SER A 214 39.02 2.44 7.23
C SER A 214 39.46 3.32 8.42
N THR A 215 38.51 4.04 9.03
CA THR A 215 38.78 4.84 10.24
C THR A 215 39.14 3.98 11.43
N ILE A 216 38.42 2.88 11.68
CA ILE A 216 38.72 1.94 12.78
C ILE A 216 40.13 1.33 12.58
N GLY A 217 40.45 0.89 11.36
CA GLY A 217 41.78 0.32 11.06
C GLY A 217 42.94 1.31 11.17
N LYS A 218 42.69 2.63 11.06
CA LYS A 218 43.69 3.67 11.34
C LYS A 218 43.87 3.92 12.84
N ILE A 219 42.78 3.86 13.61
CA ILE A 219 42.82 3.98 15.08
C ILE A 219 43.62 2.82 15.69
N GLU A 220 43.39 1.59 15.23
CA GLU A 220 44.07 0.39 15.77
C GLU A 220 45.57 0.35 15.45
N ARG A 221 46.00 0.99 14.35
CA ARG A 221 47.42 1.13 13.99
C ARG A 221 48.09 2.36 14.59
N HIS A 222 47.41 3.11 15.46
CA HIS A 222 47.87 4.40 15.99
C HIS A 222 48.36 5.36 14.87
N GLU A 223 47.77 5.26 13.66
CA GLU A 223 48.09 6.17 12.56
C GLU A 223 47.36 7.51 12.77
N TYR A 224 48.09 8.60 12.55
CA TYR A 224 47.61 9.96 12.66
C TYR A 224 46.39 10.20 11.77
N MET A 225 45.26 10.60 12.39
CA MET A 225 43.97 10.82 11.72
C MET A 225 43.87 12.17 11.01
N GLY A 226 44.97 12.93 10.92
CA GLY A 226 45.06 14.18 10.14
C GLY A 226 44.34 15.40 10.75
N PHE A 227 43.85 15.31 11.99
CA PHE A 227 43.11 16.39 12.67
C PHE A 227 43.98 17.55 13.18
N GLU A 228 45.32 17.47 13.13
CA GLU A 228 46.22 18.53 13.63
C GLU A 228 46.08 19.87 12.89
N ASN A 229 45.61 19.87 11.63
CA ASN A 229 45.44 21.10 10.85
C ASN A 229 44.18 21.91 11.24
N LEU A 230 43.26 21.35 12.04
CA LEU A 230 42.07 22.09 12.50
C LEU A 230 42.41 23.07 13.64
N CYS A 231 43.38 22.76 14.50
CA CYS A 231 43.81 23.67 15.57
C CYS A 231 44.78 24.76 15.10
N ARG A 232 45.41 24.60 13.92
CA ARG A 232 46.35 25.59 13.37
C ARG A 232 45.67 26.75 12.64
N TYR A 233 44.35 26.67 12.42
CA TYR A 233 43.55 27.73 11.81
C TYR A 233 42.98 28.72 12.86
N THR A 234 43.23 28.48 14.14
CA THR A 234 42.88 29.34 15.28
C THR A 234 44.13 29.74 16.08
N ALA A 235 45.18 30.19 15.39
CA ALA A 235 46.35 30.84 15.98
C ALA A 235 46.79 32.02 15.12
#